data_AF-A0A2G4SX17-F1
#
_entry.id   AF-A0A2G4SX17-F1
#
_cell.length_a   1.000
_cell.length_b   1.000
_cell.length_c   1.000
_cell.angle_alpha   90.00
_cell.angle_beta   90.00
_cell.angle_gamma   90.00
#
_symmetry.space_group_name_H-M   'P 1'
#
loop_
_entity.id
_entity.type
_entity.pdbx_description
1 polymer ?
#
loop_
_entity_poly.entity_id
_entity_poly.type
_entity_poly.pdbx_seq_one_letter_code
_entity_poly.pdbx_strand_id
1 'polypeptide(L)'
;MAPWTLTGLEKGANYAVEGIRLVIQNPNLRKQRFIKVFIYLSIISFILLGLINVLISTPIHILRFILLIFMSDKAGRIEDILSSVNRFIREIMAAVPLLAILFMRYVYPKPLDELFMESLRFLDELHPNRPPYAAVLGNQKLKINYWIEMKEYIKRTWKKVRLGLLLFLLSFVPIVGQFVFPLAGAYTSYKALGKTQSVAVGIFFFFLPRWATMKLIRALIGMRSLTRELLEPYFVRMRMSHKEKRRWFSGRKDILFGFSAIAYIMVKTPIFGIIGYGIAQAASAYMLTVVTDPPTKEELEDKSSSSPSPSDKKAD
;
A
#
# COMPACT_ATOMS: atom_id res chain seq x y z
N MET A 1 -13.16 17.33 8.75
CA MET A 1 -12.69 15.95 8.51
C MET A 1 -13.85 15.03 8.84
N ALA A 2 -14.12 13.99 8.05
CA ALA A 2 -15.18 13.05 8.41
C ALA A 2 -14.88 12.39 9.77
N PRO A 3 -15.85 12.31 10.70
CA PRO A 3 -15.68 11.58 11.94
C PRO A 3 -15.54 10.09 11.63
N TRP A 4 -14.80 9.38 12.47
CA TRP A 4 -14.73 7.93 12.35
C TRP A 4 -15.98 7.31 12.95
N THR A 5 -16.72 6.56 12.14
CA THR A 5 -17.95 5.89 12.56
C THR A 5 -17.78 4.37 12.50
N LEU A 6 -18.36 3.66 13.48
CA LEU A 6 -18.35 2.20 13.48
C LEU A 6 -19.14 1.66 12.27
N THR A 7 -20.24 2.32 11.93
CA THR A 7 -21.06 2.02 10.76
C THR A 7 -20.30 2.20 9.45
N GLY A 8 -19.43 3.21 9.34
CA GLY A 8 -18.54 3.40 8.18
C GLY A 8 -17.52 2.26 8.04
N LEU A 9 -16.93 1.82 9.16
CA LEU A 9 -16.00 0.68 9.18
C LEU A 9 -16.67 -0.62 8.71
N GLU A 10 -17.86 -0.90 9.23
CA GLU A 10 -18.65 -2.07 8.85
C GLU A 10 -19.05 -2.04 7.37
N LYS A 11 -19.58 -0.90 6.90
CA LYS A 11 -19.89 -0.69 5.48
C LYS A 11 -18.66 -0.91 4.61
N GLY A 12 -17.50 -0.39 5.00
CA GLY A 12 -16.24 -0.59 4.29
C GLY A 12 -15.85 -2.06 4.15
N ALA A 13 -16.00 -2.84 5.24
CA ALA A 13 -15.74 -4.28 5.22
C ALA A 13 -16.74 -5.02 4.30
N ASN A 14 -18.03 -4.67 4.38
CA ASN A 14 -19.07 -5.24 3.52
C ASN A 14 -18.79 -4.95 2.03
N TYR A 15 -18.41 -3.71 1.69
CA TYR A 15 -18.04 -3.34 0.33
C TYR A 15 -16.80 -4.09 -0.17
N ALA A 16 -15.85 -4.43 0.69
CA ALA A 16 -14.73 -5.27 0.28
C ALA A 16 -15.20 -6.68 -0.09
N VAL A 17 -16.09 -7.29 0.71
CA VAL A 17 -16.63 -8.62 0.43
C VAL A 17 -17.48 -8.62 -0.84
N GLU A 18 -18.36 -7.63 -1.01
CA GLU A 18 -19.17 -7.46 -2.22
C GLU A 18 -18.30 -7.24 -3.45
N GLY A 19 -17.29 -6.36 -3.36
CA GLY A 19 -16.33 -6.14 -4.45
C GLY A 19 -15.59 -7.42 -4.84
N ILE A 20 -15.15 -8.21 -3.86
CA ILE A 20 -14.52 -9.52 -4.11
C ILE A 20 -15.50 -10.48 -4.79
N ARG A 21 -16.75 -10.55 -4.31
CA ARG A 21 -17.80 -11.40 -4.90
C ARG A 21 -18.05 -11.02 -6.37
N LEU A 22 -18.12 -9.74 -6.67
CA LEU A 22 -18.28 -9.21 -8.03
C LEU A 22 -17.10 -9.57 -8.93
N VAL A 23 -15.87 -9.45 -8.43
CA VAL A 23 -14.67 -9.86 -9.17
C VAL A 23 -14.70 -11.35 -9.51
N ILE A 24 -15.12 -12.20 -8.58
CA ILE A 24 -15.26 -13.64 -8.82
C ILE A 24 -16.35 -13.90 -9.87
N GLN A 25 -17.46 -13.16 -9.83
CA GLN A 25 -18.57 -13.31 -10.77
C GLN A 25 -18.27 -12.76 -12.17
N ASN A 26 -17.35 -11.80 -12.31
CA ASN A 26 -17.02 -11.16 -13.58
C ASN A 26 -16.40 -12.18 -14.58
N PRO A 27 -17.11 -12.55 -15.66
CA PRO A 27 -16.63 -13.52 -16.63
C PRO A 27 -15.49 -12.96 -17.48
N ASN A 28 -15.41 -11.64 -17.68
CA ASN A 28 -14.36 -11.01 -18.47
C ASN A 28 -12.99 -11.14 -17.81
N LEU A 29 -12.93 -11.10 -16.47
CA LEU A 29 -11.68 -11.33 -15.72
C LEU A 29 -11.17 -12.77 -15.82
N ARG A 30 -12.02 -13.72 -16.23
CA ARG A 30 -11.63 -15.11 -16.50
C ARG A 30 -11.18 -15.33 -17.95
N LYS A 31 -11.24 -14.32 -18.81
CA LYS A 31 -10.72 -14.42 -20.18
C LYS A 31 -9.20 -14.58 -20.16
N GLN A 32 -8.66 -15.27 -21.17
CA GLN A 32 -7.23 -15.57 -21.25
C GLN A 32 -6.32 -14.34 -21.10
N ARG A 33 -6.75 -13.16 -21.58
CA ARG A 33 -6.00 -11.91 -21.45
C ARG A 33 -5.67 -11.58 -19.99
N PHE A 34 -6.67 -11.62 -19.10
CA PHE A 34 -6.47 -11.28 -17.69
C PHE A 34 -5.83 -12.42 -16.91
N ILE A 35 -6.12 -13.68 -17.24
CA ILE A 35 -5.40 -14.83 -16.65
C ILE A 35 -3.90 -14.72 -16.93
N LYS A 36 -3.49 -14.38 -18.16
CA LYS A 36 -2.07 -14.14 -18.49
C LYS A 36 -1.50 -13.01 -17.62
N VAL A 37 -2.23 -11.90 -17.45
CA VAL A 37 -1.82 -10.81 -16.55
C VAL A 37 -1.61 -11.31 -15.12
N PHE A 38 -2.54 -12.07 -14.55
CA PHE A 38 -2.41 -12.64 -13.20
C PHE A 38 -1.18 -13.56 -13.08
N ILE A 39 -0.93 -14.40 -14.09
CA ILE A 39 0.25 -15.29 -14.13
C ILE A 39 1.54 -14.47 -14.20
N TYR A 40 1.63 -13.50 -15.12
CA TYR A 40 2.79 -12.62 -15.25
C TYR A 40 3.06 -11.85 -13.94
N LEU A 41 2.03 -11.22 -13.37
CA LEU A 41 2.15 -10.53 -12.08
C LEU A 41 2.65 -11.48 -10.98
N SER A 42 2.18 -12.73 -10.98
CA SER A 42 2.60 -13.75 -10.01
C SER A 42 4.07 -14.14 -10.16
N ILE A 43 4.52 -14.43 -11.38
CA ILE A 43 5.91 -14.79 -11.67
C ILE A 43 6.84 -13.64 -11.30
N ILE A 44 6.55 -12.43 -11.77
CA ILE A 44 7.43 -11.29 -11.51
C ILE A 44 7.44 -10.91 -10.04
N SER A 45 6.28 -10.94 -9.36
CA SER A 45 6.28 -10.69 -7.92
C SER A 45 7.03 -11.78 -7.16
N PHE A 46 6.97 -13.05 -7.58
CA PHE A 46 7.77 -14.11 -6.97
C PHE A 46 9.28 -13.85 -7.15
N ILE A 47 9.71 -13.49 -8.36
CA ILE A 47 11.10 -13.11 -8.65
C ILE A 47 11.51 -11.89 -7.81
N LEU A 48 10.67 -10.86 -7.75
CA LEU A 48 10.94 -9.64 -6.99
C LEU A 48 11.06 -9.92 -5.50
N LEU A 49 10.15 -10.74 -4.94
CA LEU A 49 10.21 -11.17 -3.54
C LEU A 49 11.49 -11.96 -3.27
N GLY A 50 11.84 -12.90 -4.15
CA GLY A 50 13.09 -13.66 -4.07
C GLY A 50 14.31 -12.74 -4.11
N LEU A 51 14.36 -11.80 -5.06
CA LEU A 51 15.45 -10.85 -5.20
C LEU A 51 15.59 -9.94 -3.98
N ILE A 52 14.49 -9.40 -3.45
CA ILE A 52 14.53 -8.58 -2.24
C ILE A 52 15.00 -9.42 -1.04
N ASN A 53 14.51 -10.66 -0.91
CA ASN A 53 14.94 -11.56 0.15
C ASN A 53 16.44 -11.84 0.07
N VAL A 54 16.97 -12.14 -1.12
CA VAL A 54 18.42 -12.33 -1.33
C VAL A 54 19.17 -11.04 -1.01
N LEU A 55 18.73 -9.89 -1.54
CA LEU A 55 19.40 -8.60 -1.36
C LEU A 55 19.50 -8.19 0.11
N ILE A 56 18.49 -8.47 0.93
CA ILE A 56 18.49 -8.16 2.36
C ILE A 56 19.25 -9.23 3.16
N SER A 57 19.14 -10.51 2.77
CA SER A 57 19.77 -11.62 3.49
C SER A 57 21.29 -11.65 3.32
N THR A 58 21.78 -11.35 2.11
CA THR A 58 23.20 -11.47 1.74
C THR A 58 24.14 -10.63 2.62
N PRO A 59 23.93 -9.32 2.84
CA PRO A 59 24.80 -8.51 3.71
C PRO A 59 24.89 -9.07 5.13
N ILE A 60 23.81 -9.70 5.59
CA ILE A 60 23.71 -10.20 6.96
C ILE A 60 24.42 -11.56 7.09
N HIS A 61 24.35 -12.40 6.06
CA HIS A 61 25.13 -13.64 6.00
C HIS A 61 26.63 -13.34 5.89
N ILE A 62 27.00 -12.30 5.12
CA ILE A 62 28.38 -11.81 5.04
C ILE A 62 28.84 -11.28 6.40
N LEU A 63 28.02 -10.46 7.08
CA LEU A 63 28.35 -9.95 8.41
C LEU A 63 28.52 -11.09 9.43
N ARG A 64 27.64 -12.09 9.39
CA ARG A 64 27.75 -13.30 10.22
C ARG A 64 29.05 -14.06 9.95
N PHE A 65 29.42 -14.22 8.68
CA PHE A 65 30.66 -14.87 8.28
C PHE A 65 31.89 -14.10 8.77
N ILE A 66 31.91 -12.78 8.64
CA ILE A 66 32.98 -11.91 9.15
C ILE A 66 33.09 -12.03 10.68
N LEU A 67 31.97 -11.94 11.41
CA LEU A 67 31.98 -12.05 12.87
C LEU A 67 32.51 -13.40 13.36
N LEU A 68 32.19 -14.49 12.66
CA LEU A 68 32.71 -15.83 12.97
C LEU A 68 34.23 -15.90 12.79
N ILE A 69 34.79 -15.28 11.74
CA ILE A 69 36.23 -15.30 11.47
C ILE A 69 37.01 -14.43 12.48
N PHE A 70 36.50 -13.25 12.82
CA PHE A 70 37.25 -12.24 13.59
C PHE A 70 37.07 -12.30 15.12
N MET A 71 36.01 -12.94 15.63
CA MET A 71 35.68 -12.92 17.08
C MET A 71 35.63 -14.31 17.74
N SER A 72 36.29 -15.31 17.16
CA SER A 72 36.22 -16.73 17.57
C SER A 72 36.41 -17.00 19.08
N ASP A 73 37.15 -16.15 19.82
CA ASP A 73 37.43 -16.34 21.26
C ASP A 73 36.31 -15.88 22.22
N LYS A 74 35.23 -15.25 21.74
CA LYS A 74 34.14 -14.72 22.60
C LYS A 74 32.77 -15.33 22.26
N ALA A 75 32.69 -16.66 22.30
CA ALA A 75 31.51 -17.45 21.90
C ALA A 75 30.17 -16.95 22.47
N GLY A 76 30.10 -16.65 23.78
CA GLY A 76 28.85 -16.21 24.41
C GLY A 76 28.32 -14.85 23.91
N ARG A 77 29.21 -13.88 23.65
CA ARG A 77 28.80 -12.55 23.14
C ARG A 77 28.40 -12.61 21.67
N ILE A 78 28.96 -13.56 20.89
CA ILE A 78 28.59 -13.78 19.49
C ILE A 78 27.15 -14.28 19.39
N GLU A 79 26.73 -15.20 20.25
CA GLU A 79 25.41 -15.82 20.17
C GLU A 79 24.28 -14.82 20.48
N ASP A 80 24.48 -13.92 21.43
CA ASP A 80 23.56 -12.81 21.73
C ASP A 80 23.43 -11.80 20.58
N ILE A 81 24.55 -11.47 19.93
CA ILE A 81 24.57 -10.56 18.77
C ILE A 81 23.87 -11.23 17.57
N LEU A 82 24.17 -12.50 17.30
CA LEU A 82 23.57 -13.25 16.19
C LEU A 82 22.06 -13.46 16.40
N SER A 83 21.61 -13.73 17.63
CA SER A 83 20.19 -13.89 17.94
C SER A 83 19.41 -12.58 17.76
N SER A 84 20.01 -11.45 18.12
CA SER A 84 19.48 -10.10 17.92
C SER A 84 19.38 -9.76 16.43
N VAL A 85 20.43 -10.03 15.66
CA VAL A 85 20.45 -9.85 14.20
C VAL A 85 19.38 -10.72 13.52
N ASN A 86 19.25 -11.99 13.90
CA ASN A 86 18.20 -12.88 13.36
C ASN A 86 16.79 -12.40 13.70
N ARG A 87 16.57 -11.85 14.91
CA ARG A 87 15.27 -11.26 15.27
C ARG A 87 14.95 -10.06 14.37
N PHE A 88 15.94 -9.20 14.13
CA PHE A 88 15.79 -8.06 13.22
C PHE A 88 15.54 -8.48 11.76
N ILE A 89 16.25 -9.50 11.25
CA ILE A 89 16.00 -10.08 9.93
C ILE A 89 14.54 -10.52 9.81
N ARG A 90 14.06 -11.33 10.77
CA ARG A 90 12.68 -11.83 10.75
C ARG A 90 11.67 -10.69 10.72
N GLU A 91 11.95 -9.60 11.42
CA GLU A 91 11.11 -8.41 11.41
C GLU A 91 11.09 -7.68 10.07
N ILE A 92 12.24 -7.53 9.41
CA ILE A 92 12.34 -6.94 8.06
C ILE A 92 11.64 -7.85 7.05
N MET A 93 11.92 -9.15 7.07
CA MET A 93 11.34 -10.12 6.15
C MET A 93 9.83 -10.18 6.26
N ALA A 94 9.25 -9.92 7.43
CA ALA A 94 7.80 -9.81 7.59
C ALA A 94 7.19 -8.57 6.89
N ALA A 95 7.98 -7.53 6.62
CA ALA A 95 7.54 -6.30 5.96
C ALA A 95 7.79 -6.32 4.43
N VAL A 96 8.73 -7.13 3.97
CA VAL A 96 9.12 -7.25 2.55
C VAL A 96 7.94 -7.59 1.63
N PRO A 97 7.07 -8.58 1.93
CA PRO A 97 6.00 -8.96 1.02
C PRO A 97 5.06 -7.82 0.68
N LEU A 98 4.62 -7.10 1.71
CA LEU A 98 3.76 -5.95 1.55
C LEU A 98 4.44 -4.84 0.74
N LEU A 99 5.72 -4.56 1.02
CA LEU A 99 6.46 -3.50 0.33
C LEU A 99 6.69 -3.84 -1.15
N ALA A 100 6.98 -5.10 -1.46
CA ALA A 100 7.13 -5.60 -2.81
C ALA A 100 5.80 -5.49 -3.59
N ILE A 101 4.68 -5.84 -2.96
CA ILE A 101 3.36 -5.73 -3.58
C ILE A 101 2.97 -4.26 -3.82
N LEU A 102 3.25 -3.36 -2.88
CA LEU A 102 3.06 -1.93 -3.09
C LEU A 102 3.97 -1.37 -4.20
N PHE A 103 5.15 -1.97 -4.38
CA PHE A 103 6.05 -1.63 -5.49
C PHE A 103 5.55 -2.14 -6.85
N MET A 104 4.78 -3.25 -6.89
CA MET A 104 4.24 -3.83 -8.14
C MET A 104 3.48 -2.82 -8.99
N ARG A 105 2.86 -1.82 -8.38
CA ARG A 105 2.18 -0.74 -9.11
C ARG A 105 3.13 0.05 -10.03
N TYR A 106 4.35 0.31 -9.59
CA TYR A 106 5.33 1.07 -10.37
C TYR A 106 5.92 0.24 -11.50
N VAL A 107 5.98 -1.08 -11.30
CA VAL A 107 6.50 -2.01 -12.31
C VAL A 107 5.42 -2.34 -13.35
N TYR A 108 4.17 -2.54 -12.92
CA TYR A 108 3.03 -2.94 -13.77
C TYR A 108 1.81 -2.03 -13.59
N PRO A 109 1.91 -0.75 -13.94
CA PRO A 109 0.77 0.14 -13.81
C PRO A 109 -0.34 -0.19 -14.81
N LYS A 110 0.00 -0.56 -16.05
CA LYS A 110 -0.99 -0.85 -17.11
C LYS A 110 -1.88 -2.05 -16.78
N PRO A 111 -1.33 -3.24 -16.42
CA PRO A 111 -2.19 -4.40 -16.17
C PRO A 111 -3.11 -4.22 -14.95
N LEU A 112 -2.66 -3.50 -13.92
CA LEU A 112 -3.48 -3.17 -12.75
C LEU A 112 -4.58 -2.16 -13.07
N ASP A 113 -4.27 -1.16 -13.90
CA ASP A 113 -5.24 -0.22 -14.43
C ASP A 113 -6.27 -0.91 -15.34
N GLU A 114 -5.85 -1.86 -16.17
CA GLU A 114 -6.76 -2.67 -16.98
C GLU A 114 -7.70 -3.52 -16.12
N LEU A 115 -7.20 -4.19 -15.07
CA LEU A 115 -8.04 -4.93 -14.11
C LEU A 115 -9.06 -4.02 -13.42
N PHE A 116 -8.64 -2.82 -13.02
CA PHE A 116 -9.51 -1.84 -12.41
C PHE A 116 -10.60 -1.37 -13.37
N MET A 117 -10.23 -0.98 -14.59
CA MET A 117 -11.15 -0.51 -15.62
C MET A 117 -12.11 -1.61 -16.09
N GLU A 118 -11.65 -2.86 -16.17
CA GLU A 118 -12.51 -3.98 -16.53
C GLU A 118 -13.56 -4.28 -15.46
N SER A 119 -13.18 -4.16 -14.20
CA SER A 119 -14.13 -4.25 -13.08
C SER A 119 -15.17 -3.12 -13.14
N LEU A 120 -14.76 -1.88 -13.46
CA LEU A 120 -15.69 -0.77 -13.69
C LEU A 120 -16.64 -1.02 -14.87
N ARG A 121 -16.17 -1.60 -15.98
CA ARG A 121 -17.04 -1.91 -17.14
C ARG A 121 -18.13 -2.90 -16.78
N PHE A 122 -17.74 -3.99 -16.12
CA PHE A 122 -18.70 -5.01 -15.67
C PHE A 122 -19.72 -4.42 -14.68
N LEU A 123 -19.27 -3.48 -13.85
CA LEU A 123 -20.13 -2.74 -12.95
C LEU A 123 -21.09 -1.79 -13.67
N ASP A 124 -20.65 -1.12 -14.73
CA ASP A 124 -21.52 -0.28 -15.55
C ASP A 124 -22.57 -1.13 -16.29
N GLU A 125 -22.20 -2.33 -16.76
CA GLU A 125 -23.12 -3.31 -17.36
C GLU A 125 -24.20 -3.78 -16.37
N LEU A 126 -23.82 -4.04 -15.11
CA LEU A 126 -24.75 -4.51 -14.07
C LEU A 126 -25.72 -3.40 -13.62
N HIS A 127 -25.35 -2.13 -13.79
CA HIS A 127 -26.13 -0.99 -13.36
C HIS A 127 -26.29 0.03 -14.51
N PRO A 128 -27.12 -0.28 -15.53
CA PRO A 128 -27.30 0.58 -16.70
C PRO A 128 -27.97 1.94 -16.36
N ASN A 129 -28.64 2.03 -15.21
CA ASN A 129 -29.37 3.23 -14.79
C ASN A 129 -28.47 4.33 -14.20
N ARG A 130 -27.19 4.05 -13.94
CA ARG A 130 -26.23 5.05 -13.44
C ARG A 130 -25.30 5.51 -14.56
N PRO A 131 -24.72 6.73 -14.47
CA PRO A 131 -23.74 7.17 -15.44
C PRO A 131 -22.51 6.25 -15.46
N PRO A 132 -21.99 5.87 -16.65
CA PRO A 132 -20.96 4.86 -16.78
C PRO A 132 -19.57 5.39 -16.37
N TYR A 133 -18.96 4.79 -15.34
CA TYR A 133 -17.62 5.18 -14.86
C TYR A 133 -16.54 4.85 -15.89
N ALA A 134 -16.57 3.64 -16.45
CA ALA A 134 -15.53 3.14 -17.32
C ALA A 134 -15.48 3.90 -18.66
N ALA A 135 -16.63 4.32 -19.18
CA ALA A 135 -16.71 5.11 -20.41
C ALA A 135 -16.10 6.50 -20.20
N VAL A 136 -16.43 7.17 -19.09
CA VAL A 136 -15.92 8.51 -18.79
C VAL A 136 -14.42 8.48 -18.48
N LEU A 137 -13.99 7.59 -17.58
CA LEU A 137 -12.58 7.44 -17.20
C LEU A 137 -11.70 6.88 -18.34
N GLY A 138 -12.30 6.10 -19.25
CA GLY A 138 -11.62 5.51 -20.41
C GLY A 138 -11.13 6.54 -21.42
N ASN A 139 -11.79 7.71 -21.51
CA ASN A 139 -11.40 8.79 -22.41
C ASN A 139 -10.06 9.44 -22.02
N GLN A 140 -9.65 9.32 -20.76
CA GLN A 140 -8.34 9.79 -20.31
C GLN A 140 -7.29 8.71 -20.56
N LYS A 141 -6.32 9.01 -21.42
CA LYS A 141 -5.14 8.15 -21.62
C LYS A 141 -4.32 8.10 -20.33
N LEU A 142 -3.94 6.90 -19.92
CA LEU A 142 -3.02 6.67 -18.80
C LEU A 142 -1.64 7.24 -19.17
N LYS A 143 -1.34 8.46 -18.71
CA LYS A 143 -0.03 9.10 -18.87
C LYS A 143 0.86 8.72 -17.69
N ILE A 144 1.79 7.79 -17.90
CA ILE A 144 2.73 7.35 -16.87
C ILE A 144 4.14 7.56 -17.35
N ASN A 145 4.90 8.34 -16.57
CA ASN A 145 6.33 8.48 -16.73
C ASN A 145 7.02 7.52 -15.75
N TYR A 146 7.20 6.27 -16.18
CA TYR A 146 7.75 5.16 -15.37
C TYR A 146 8.96 5.58 -14.53
N TRP A 147 9.96 6.19 -15.16
CA TRP A 147 11.20 6.60 -14.50
C TRP A 147 11.03 7.71 -13.47
N ILE A 148 10.15 8.67 -13.76
CA ILE A 148 9.89 9.81 -12.86
C ILE A 148 9.14 9.32 -11.62
N GLU A 149 8.08 8.53 -11.82
CA GLU A 149 7.29 7.96 -10.73
C GLU A 149 8.13 7.02 -9.86
N MET A 150 9.00 6.20 -10.47
CA MET A 150 9.89 5.31 -9.74
C MET A 150 10.95 6.07 -8.93
N LYS A 151 11.59 7.10 -9.50
CA LYS A 151 12.53 7.96 -8.75
C LYS A 151 11.84 8.65 -7.59
N GLU A 152 10.63 9.16 -7.80
CA GLU A 152 9.86 9.82 -6.75
C GLU A 152 9.45 8.85 -5.64
N TYR A 153 9.04 7.63 -6.00
CA TYR A 153 8.78 6.55 -5.04
C TYR A 153 10.03 6.20 -4.23
N ILE A 154 11.16 5.94 -4.89
CA ILE A 154 12.43 5.63 -4.23
C ILE A 154 12.82 6.76 -3.29
N LYS A 155 12.75 8.03 -3.71
CA LYS A 155 13.06 9.20 -2.87
C LYS A 155 12.16 9.27 -1.64
N ARG A 156 10.87 8.97 -1.79
CA ARG A 156 9.89 8.95 -0.67
C ARG A 156 10.14 7.77 0.27
N THR A 157 10.45 6.60 -0.27
CA THR A 157 10.75 5.38 0.50
C THR A 157 12.06 5.54 1.25
N TRP A 158 13.10 6.09 0.62
CA TRP A 158 14.38 6.39 1.23
C TRP A 158 14.26 7.31 2.44
N LYS A 159 13.43 8.37 2.36
CA LYS A 159 13.16 9.23 3.52
C LYS A 159 12.58 8.46 4.71
N LYS A 160 11.70 7.49 4.45
CA LYS A 160 11.11 6.63 5.49
C LYS A 160 12.11 5.63 6.04
N VAL A 161 12.90 5.00 5.18
CA VAL A 161 13.96 4.06 5.56
C VAL A 161 15.02 4.77 6.41
N ARG A 162 15.48 5.95 5.97
CA ARG A 162 16.42 6.78 6.72
C ARG A 162 15.88 7.15 8.10
N LEU A 163 14.61 7.57 8.18
CA LEU A 163 13.98 7.86 9.48
C LEU A 163 13.90 6.61 10.36
N GLY A 164 13.51 5.47 9.80
CA GLY A 164 13.46 4.19 10.52
C GLY A 164 14.84 3.75 11.02
N LEU A 165 15.88 3.91 10.20
CA LEU A 165 17.26 3.64 10.57
C LEU A 165 17.73 4.59 11.69
N LEU A 166 17.38 5.86 11.62
CA LEU A 166 17.73 6.84 12.65
C LEU A 166 17.05 6.50 13.98
N LEU A 167 15.76 6.14 13.97
CA LEU A 167 15.04 5.68 15.16
C LEU A 167 15.63 4.37 15.71
N PHE A 168 16.04 3.45 14.83
CA PHE A 168 16.71 2.22 15.22
C PHE A 168 18.07 2.50 15.89
N LEU A 169 18.89 3.39 15.33
CA LEU A 169 20.14 3.83 15.96
C LEU A 169 19.88 4.50 17.32
N LEU A 170 18.86 5.37 17.41
CA LEU A 170 18.44 6.00 18.65
C LEU A 170 17.97 4.98 19.70
N SER A 171 17.49 3.81 19.27
CA SER A 171 17.04 2.76 20.18
C SER A 171 18.17 2.05 20.92
N PHE A 172 19.42 2.17 20.44
CA PHE A 172 20.60 1.64 21.14
C PHE A 172 21.14 2.58 22.22
N VAL A 173 20.63 3.81 22.31
CA VAL A 173 21.03 4.75 23.36
C VAL A 173 20.42 4.28 24.69
N PRO A 174 21.23 3.92 25.70
CA PRO A 174 20.70 3.53 27.00
C PRO A 174 19.86 4.69 27.58
N ILE A 175 18.76 4.35 28.27
CA ILE A 175 17.74 5.27 28.81
C ILE A 175 16.75 5.82 27.77
N VAL A 176 17.22 6.35 26.64
CA VAL A 176 16.35 6.96 25.61
C VAL A 176 15.65 5.89 24.75
N GLY A 177 16.36 4.80 24.45
CA GLY A 177 15.92 3.81 23.47
C GLY A 177 14.59 3.12 23.79
N GLN A 178 14.24 2.99 25.07
CA GLN A 178 12.97 2.39 25.51
C GLN A 178 11.74 3.23 25.13
N PHE A 179 11.91 4.54 24.95
CA PHE A 179 10.81 5.47 24.63
C PHE A 179 10.68 5.76 23.13
N VAL A 180 11.71 5.46 22.33
CA VAL A 180 11.74 5.75 20.89
C VAL A 180 10.59 5.06 20.15
N PHE A 181 10.39 3.76 20.35
CA PHE A 181 9.34 3.01 19.65
C PHE A 181 7.91 3.35 20.13
N PRO A 182 7.63 3.48 21.44
CA PRO A 182 6.35 3.99 21.93
C PRO A 182 5.99 5.38 21.37
N LEU A 183 6.94 6.32 21.40
CA LEU A 183 6.73 7.68 20.88
C LEU A 183 6.55 7.69 19.36
N ALA A 184 7.38 6.94 18.62
CA ALA A 184 7.23 6.81 17.18
C ALA A 184 5.88 6.16 16.81
N GLY A 185 5.43 5.18 17.59
CA GLY A 185 4.12 4.54 17.43
C GLY A 185 2.97 5.49 17.69
N ALA A 186 3.02 6.25 18.79
CA ALA A 186 2.03 7.27 19.13
C ALA A 186 1.95 8.36 18.05
N TYR A 187 3.09 8.89 17.61
CA TYR A 187 3.15 9.89 16.54
C TYR A 187 2.58 9.38 15.22
N THR A 188 2.95 8.14 14.84
CA THR A 188 2.48 7.55 13.59
C THR A 188 0.98 7.27 13.63
N SER A 189 0.47 6.84 14.79
CA SER A 189 -0.95 6.61 15.03
C SER A 189 -1.75 7.91 15.05
N TYR A 190 -1.21 8.97 15.65
CA TYR A 190 -1.75 10.34 15.56
C TYR A 190 -1.93 10.79 14.11
N LYS A 191 -0.90 10.58 13.28
CA LYS A 191 -0.94 10.92 11.86
C LYS A 191 -1.87 10.01 11.06
N ALA A 192 -2.02 8.75 11.47
CA ALA A 192 -2.84 7.76 10.79
C ALA A 192 -4.33 7.95 11.08
N LEU A 193 -4.71 8.11 12.35
CA LEU A 193 -6.09 8.04 12.85
C LEU A 193 -6.69 9.41 13.17
N GLY A 194 -5.88 10.46 13.31
CA GLY A 194 -6.34 11.80 13.67
C GLY A 194 -6.49 12.01 15.19
N LYS A 195 -6.84 13.23 15.59
CA LYS A 195 -6.64 13.74 16.96
C LYS A 195 -7.40 12.97 18.04
N THR A 196 -8.65 12.56 17.80
CA THR A 196 -9.51 11.92 18.82
C THR A 196 -9.23 10.43 18.98
N GLN A 197 -9.15 9.68 17.87
CA GLN A 197 -8.93 8.23 17.92
C GLN A 197 -7.50 7.82 18.27
N SER A 198 -6.53 8.68 17.98
CA SER A 198 -5.13 8.38 18.32
C SER A 198 -4.85 8.42 19.82
N VAL A 199 -5.65 9.16 20.60
CA VAL A 199 -5.57 9.12 22.07
C VAL A 199 -6.07 7.77 22.57
N ALA A 200 -7.24 7.32 22.11
CA ALA A 200 -7.78 6.01 22.48
C ALA A 200 -6.85 4.85 22.07
N VAL A 201 -6.32 4.89 20.83
CA VAL A 201 -5.37 3.90 20.34
C VAL A 201 -3.99 4.02 21.02
N GLY A 202 -3.56 5.22 21.39
CA GLY A 202 -2.34 5.45 22.15
C GLY A 202 -2.41 4.87 23.57
N ILE A 203 -3.54 5.05 24.26
CA ILE A 203 -3.82 4.41 25.55
C ILE A 203 -3.84 2.89 25.37
N PHE A 204 -4.52 2.38 24.34
CA PHE A 204 -4.56 0.96 24.04
C PHE A 204 -3.16 0.37 23.76
N PHE A 205 -2.28 1.13 23.09
CA PHE A 205 -0.89 0.73 22.83
C PHE A 205 -0.01 0.69 24.07
N PHE A 206 -0.37 1.41 25.14
CA PHE A 206 0.36 1.36 26.40
C PHE A 206 0.21 0.01 27.12
N PHE A 207 -0.97 -0.62 26.99
CA PHE A 207 -1.27 -1.92 27.60
C PHE A 207 -0.87 -3.12 26.72
N LEU A 208 -0.53 -2.88 25.44
CA LEU A 208 -0.15 -3.93 24.51
C LEU A 208 1.35 -4.26 24.60
N PRO A 209 1.74 -5.55 24.57
CA PRO A 209 3.14 -5.92 24.52
C PRO A 209 3.78 -5.42 23.22
N ARG A 210 5.07 -5.05 23.27
CA ARG A 210 5.80 -4.38 22.17
C ARG A 210 5.63 -5.08 20.81
N TRP A 211 5.63 -6.41 20.79
CA TRP A 211 5.47 -7.20 19.56
C TRP A 211 4.08 -7.04 18.93
N ALA A 212 3.02 -6.90 19.73
CA ALA A 212 1.65 -6.70 19.26
C ALA A 212 1.48 -5.29 18.73
N THR A 213 1.99 -4.29 19.45
CA THR A 213 2.03 -2.88 19.01
C THR A 213 2.73 -2.73 17.67
N MET A 214 3.90 -3.35 17.49
CA MET A 214 4.63 -3.32 16.21
C MET A 214 3.86 -3.98 15.07
N LYS A 215 3.24 -5.15 15.31
CA LYS A 215 2.40 -5.82 14.31
C LYS A 215 1.19 -4.97 13.91
N LEU A 216 0.52 -4.34 14.88
CA LEU A 216 -0.66 -3.51 14.62
C LEU A 216 -0.28 -2.23 13.88
N ILE A 217 0.77 -1.51 14.29
CA ILE A 217 1.26 -0.32 13.58
C ILE A 217 1.61 -0.66 12.13
N ARG A 218 2.35 -1.76 11.91
CA ARG A 218 2.69 -2.23 10.56
C ARG A 218 1.44 -2.53 9.73
N ALA A 219 0.42 -3.15 10.33
CA ALA A 219 -0.85 -3.40 9.68
C ALA A 219 -1.58 -2.09 9.33
N LEU A 220 -1.70 -1.15 10.27
CA LEU A 220 -2.36 0.15 10.08
C LEU A 220 -1.71 0.97 8.95
N ILE A 221 -0.38 1.04 8.93
CA ILE A 221 0.37 1.73 7.86
C ILE A 221 0.18 1.00 6.53
N GLY A 222 0.21 -0.33 6.57
CA GLY A 222 0.04 -1.20 5.40
C GLY A 222 -1.32 -1.03 4.75
N MET A 223 -2.39 -1.13 5.53
CA MET A 223 -3.78 -0.87 5.13
C MET A 223 -3.93 0.48 4.43
N ARG A 224 -3.44 1.55 5.05
CA ARG A 224 -3.54 2.90 4.48
C ARG A 224 -2.74 3.06 3.19
N SER A 225 -1.57 2.44 3.12
CA SER A 225 -0.73 2.48 1.91
C SER A 225 -1.40 1.69 0.79
N LEU A 226 -1.93 0.50 1.11
CA LEU A 226 -2.60 -0.39 0.17
C LEU A 226 -3.80 0.31 -0.49
N THR A 227 -4.74 0.85 0.26
CA THR A 227 -5.92 1.52 -0.34
C THR A 227 -5.55 2.69 -1.22
N ARG A 228 -4.46 3.40 -0.90
CA ARG A 228 -3.96 4.48 -1.74
C ARG A 228 -3.45 3.97 -3.07
N GLU A 229 -2.70 2.87 -3.08
CA GLU A 229 -2.20 2.27 -4.31
C GLU A 229 -3.34 1.64 -5.14
N LEU A 230 -4.29 0.95 -4.49
CA LEU A 230 -5.43 0.31 -5.15
C LEU A 230 -6.36 1.29 -5.87
N LEU A 231 -6.50 2.52 -5.35
CA LEU A 231 -7.33 3.57 -5.96
C LEU A 231 -6.57 4.46 -6.93
N GLU A 232 -5.26 4.26 -7.11
CA GLU A 232 -4.52 5.18 -7.93
C GLU A 232 -4.85 5.16 -9.44
N PRO A 233 -5.29 4.04 -10.06
CA PRO A 233 -5.79 4.09 -11.45
C PRO A 233 -6.84 5.19 -11.65
N TYR A 234 -7.76 5.34 -10.71
CA TYR A 234 -8.73 6.44 -10.72
C TYR A 234 -8.07 7.81 -10.58
N PHE A 235 -7.18 8.01 -9.61
CA PHE A 235 -6.59 9.33 -9.39
C PHE A 235 -5.67 9.79 -10.52
N VAL A 236 -5.00 8.88 -11.20
CA VAL A 236 -4.16 9.19 -12.37
C VAL A 236 -5.04 9.60 -13.54
N ARG A 237 -6.13 8.87 -13.79
CA ARG A 237 -7.11 9.21 -14.85
C ARG A 237 -7.81 10.54 -14.60
N MET A 238 -8.13 10.85 -13.33
CA MET A 238 -8.67 12.14 -12.90
C MET A 238 -7.64 13.27 -12.81
N ARG A 239 -6.35 13.00 -13.06
CA ARG A 239 -5.22 13.95 -12.91
C ARG A 239 -5.21 14.69 -11.57
N MET A 240 -5.60 14.01 -10.49
CA MET A 240 -5.69 14.65 -9.18
C MET A 240 -4.30 14.99 -8.61
N SER A 241 -4.14 16.22 -8.15
CA SER A 241 -2.99 16.69 -7.40
C SER A 241 -2.90 16.04 -6.01
N HIS A 242 -1.73 16.11 -5.37
CA HIS A 242 -1.54 15.57 -4.01
C HIS A 242 -2.49 16.18 -2.96
N LYS A 243 -2.84 17.46 -3.10
CA LYS A 243 -3.76 18.15 -2.18
C LYS A 243 -5.20 17.61 -2.35
N GLU A 244 -5.64 17.44 -3.59
CA GLU A 244 -6.97 16.88 -3.90
C GLU A 244 -7.10 15.44 -3.44
N LYS A 245 -6.11 14.58 -3.74
CA LYS A 245 -6.09 13.20 -3.24
C LYS A 245 -6.23 13.17 -1.72
N ARG A 246 -5.47 14.00 -0.99
CA ARG A 246 -5.55 14.07 0.48
C ARG A 246 -6.94 14.50 0.95
N ARG A 247 -7.59 15.45 0.27
CA ARG A 247 -8.96 15.89 0.60
C ARG A 247 -9.98 14.78 0.32
N TRP A 248 -9.86 14.09 -0.82
CA TRP A 248 -10.71 12.97 -1.20
C TRP A 248 -10.66 11.83 -0.17
N PHE A 249 -9.45 11.42 0.24
CA PHE A 249 -9.26 10.42 1.30
C PHE A 249 -9.82 10.90 2.63
N SER A 250 -9.73 12.20 2.93
CA SER A 250 -10.16 12.72 4.23
C SER A 250 -11.68 12.74 4.42
N GLY A 251 -12.46 12.68 3.33
CA GLY A 251 -13.92 12.60 3.39
C GLY A 251 -14.45 11.19 3.64
N ARG A 252 -13.63 10.15 3.48
CA ARG A 252 -14.07 8.74 3.38
C ARG A 252 -13.23 7.79 4.26
N LYS A 253 -12.56 8.33 5.28
CA LYS A 253 -11.48 7.61 5.99
C LYS A 253 -11.95 6.31 6.64
N ASP A 254 -13.13 6.31 7.24
CA ASP A 254 -13.72 5.17 7.93
C ASP A 254 -14.08 4.03 6.96
N ILE A 255 -14.84 4.31 5.91
CA ILE A 255 -15.22 3.32 4.89
C ILE A 255 -13.97 2.75 4.20
N LEU A 256 -13.05 3.62 3.79
CA LEU A 256 -11.80 3.20 3.16
C LEU A 256 -10.92 2.35 4.07
N PHE A 257 -10.97 2.59 5.38
CA PHE A 257 -10.24 1.82 6.36
C PHE A 257 -10.87 0.44 6.56
N GLY A 258 -12.19 0.33 6.66
CA GLY A 258 -12.89 -0.96 6.71
C GLY A 258 -12.58 -1.82 5.49
N PHE A 259 -12.65 -1.24 4.30
CA PHE A 259 -12.27 -1.92 3.05
C PHE A 259 -10.81 -2.40 3.09
N SER A 260 -9.92 -1.54 3.56
CA SER A 260 -8.48 -1.83 3.60
C SER A 260 -8.11 -3.00 4.50
N ALA A 261 -8.90 -3.27 5.56
CA ALA A 261 -8.63 -4.36 6.48
C ALA A 261 -8.77 -5.73 5.79
N ILE A 262 -9.87 -5.93 5.08
CA ILE A 262 -10.13 -7.16 4.31
C ILE A 262 -9.11 -7.31 3.17
N ALA A 263 -8.89 -6.23 2.40
CA ALA A 263 -7.90 -6.22 1.33
C ALA A 263 -6.48 -6.53 1.86
N TYR A 264 -6.11 -5.98 3.02
CA TYR A 264 -4.80 -6.20 3.62
C TYR A 264 -4.61 -7.64 4.10
N ILE A 265 -5.61 -8.26 4.72
CA ILE A 265 -5.55 -9.68 5.13
C ILE A 265 -5.38 -10.58 3.90
N MET A 266 -6.13 -10.31 2.84
CA MET A 266 -6.06 -11.05 1.58
C MET A 266 -4.67 -10.95 0.93
N VAL A 267 -4.10 -9.75 0.86
CA VAL A 267 -2.79 -9.49 0.24
C VAL A 267 -1.61 -9.96 1.10
N LYS A 268 -1.73 -9.89 2.42
CA LYS A 268 -0.66 -10.29 3.35
C LYS A 268 -0.44 -11.80 3.37
N THR A 269 -1.46 -12.60 3.05
CA THR A 269 -1.37 -14.05 3.10
C THR A 269 -0.47 -14.56 1.98
N PRO A 270 0.69 -15.19 2.25
CA PRO A 270 1.71 -15.47 1.23
C PRO A 270 1.22 -16.32 0.05
N ILE A 271 0.35 -17.30 0.31
CA ILE A 271 -0.21 -18.20 -0.72
C ILE A 271 -1.09 -17.43 -1.71
N PHE A 272 -1.81 -16.41 -1.22
CA PHE A 272 -2.76 -15.64 -2.01
C PHE A 272 -2.27 -14.23 -2.34
N GLY A 273 -1.08 -13.81 -1.90
CA GLY A 273 -0.77 -12.39 -1.80
C GLY A 273 -0.87 -11.62 -3.13
N ILE A 274 -0.47 -12.26 -4.24
CA ILE A 274 -0.42 -11.62 -5.56
C ILE A 274 -1.76 -11.71 -6.28
N ILE A 275 -2.38 -12.89 -6.29
CA ILE A 275 -3.74 -13.08 -6.83
C ILE A 275 -4.73 -12.22 -6.04
N GLY A 276 -4.60 -12.23 -4.72
CA GLY A 276 -5.31 -11.39 -3.78
C GLY A 276 -5.07 -9.91 -4.02
N TYR A 277 -3.87 -9.48 -4.43
CA TYR A 277 -3.64 -8.10 -4.83
C TYR A 277 -4.39 -7.73 -6.10
N GLY A 278 -4.37 -8.57 -7.14
CA GLY A 278 -5.14 -8.31 -8.36
C GLY A 278 -6.66 -8.35 -8.13
N ILE A 279 -7.14 -9.24 -7.26
CA ILE A 279 -8.55 -9.25 -6.81
C ILE A 279 -8.86 -7.97 -6.03
N ALA A 280 -7.99 -7.53 -5.12
CA ALA A 280 -8.19 -6.30 -4.36
C ALA A 280 -8.19 -5.06 -5.29
N GLN A 281 -7.37 -5.09 -6.34
CA GLN A 281 -7.29 -4.06 -7.37
C GLN A 281 -8.57 -3.98 -8.20
N ALA A 282 -9.17 -5.11 -8.53
CA ALA A 282 -10.45 -5.13 -9.23
C ALA A 282 -11.62 -4.80 -8.26
N ALA A 283 -11.57 -5.22 -7.01
CA ALA A 283 -12.59 -4.93 -5.99
C ALA A 283 -12.58 -3.45 -5.57
N SER A 284 -11.44 -2.76 -5.65
CA SER A 284 -11.37 -1.32 -5.36
C SER A 284 -12.18 -0.48 -6.35
N ALA A 285 -12.43 -0.99 -7.56
CA ALA A 285 -13.34 -0.37 -8.53
C ALA A 285 -14.77 -0.31 -7.99
N TYR A 286 -15.28 -1.40 -7.41
CA TYR A 286 -16.59 -1.39 -6.76
C TYR A 286 -16.62 -0.39 -5.60
N MET A 287 -15.61 -0.44 -4.74
CA MET A 287 -15.49 0.48 -3.61
C MET A 287 -15.47 1.95 -4.09
N LEU A 288 -14.82 2.28 -5.20
CA LEU A 288 -14.87 3.61 -5.77
C LEU A 288 -16.32 4.03 -6.10
N THR A 289 -17.08 3.17 -6.77
CA THR A 289 -18.45 3.50 -7.22
C THR A 289 -19.43 3.73 -6.07
N VAL A 290 -19.21 3.10 -4.92
CA VAL A 290 -20.08 3.28 -3.74
C VAL A 290 -19.71 4.49 -2.88
N VAL A 291 -18.48 5.02 -3.02
CA VAL A 291 -18.02 6.17 -2.21
C VAL A 291 -17.88 7.47 -3.00
N THR A 292 -17.95 7.42 -4.32
CA THR A 292 -17.76 8.60 -5.19
C THR A 292 -18.65 8.48 -6.42
N ASP A 293 -19.40 9.52 -6.71
CA ASP A 293 -20.20 9.63 -7.92
C ASP A 293 -19.33 9.60 -9.19
N PRO A 294 -19.89 9.18 -10.34
CA PRO A 294 -19.13 9.16 -11.58
C PRO A 294 -18.72 10.60 -11.94
N PRO A 295 -17.46 10.81 -12.37
CA PRO A 295 -17.02 12.14 -12.80
C PRO A 295 -17.81 12.57 -14.04
N THR A 296 -17.98 13.88 -14.21
CA THR A 296 -18.56 14.41 -15.46
C THR A 296 -17.48 14.54 -16.54
N LYS A 297 -17.89 14.60 -17.81
CA LYS A 297 -16.94 14.84 -18.91
C LYS A 297 -16.28 16.22 -18.81
N GLU A 298 -17.05 17.23 -18.39
CA GLU A 298 -16.59 18.60 -18.17
C GLU A 298 -15.48 18.68 -17.12
N GLU A 299 -15.64 17.98 -15.99
CA GLU A 299 -14.60 17.90 -14.93
C GLU A 299 -13.28 17.31 -15.46
N LEU A 300 -13.36 16.38 -16.42
CA LEU A 300 -12.19 15.78 -17.04
C LEU A 300 -11.54 16.68 -18.10
N GLU A 301 -12.34 17.44 -18.84
CA GLU A 301 -11.88 18.36 -19.86
C GLU A 301 -11.18 19.59 -19.24
N ASP A 302 -11.77 20.18 -18.19
CA ASP A 302 -11.20 21.30 -17.43
C ASP A 302 -9.83 20.93 -16.81
N LYS A 303 -9.72 19.74 -16.24
CA LYS A 303 -8.43 19.23 -15.74
C LYS A 303 -7.44 18.90 -16.83
N SER A 304 -7.92 18.65 -18.04
CA SER A 304 -7.06 18.35 -19.17
C SER A 304 -6.39 19.60 -19.75
N SER A 305 -7.11 20.73 -19.76
CA SER A 305 -6.65 22.05 -20.21
C SER A 305 -5.78 22.75 -19.15
N SER A 306 -6.02 22.50 -17.86
CA SER A 306 -5.22 23.07 -16.76
C SER A 306 -3.87 22.38 -16.53
N SER A 307 -3.53 21.33 -17.30
CA SER A 307 -2.28 20.58 -17.17
C SER A 307 -1.22 21.17 -18.12
N PRO A 308 -0.08 21.71 -17.65
CA PRO A 308 0.93 22.28 -18.54
C PRO A 308 1.49 21.22 -19.49
N SER A 309 1.60 21.59 -20.77
CA SER A 309 2.18 20.75 -21.82
C SER A 309 3.65 20.43 -21.49
N PRO A 310 4.16 19.23 -21.78
CA PRO A 310 5.58 18.90 -21.61
C PRO A 310 6.53 19.77 -22.46
N SER A 311 6.00 20.52 -23.43
CA SER A 311 6.77 21.47 -24.25
C SER A 311 7.25 22.68 -23.46
N ASP A 312 6.59 23.05 -22.36
CA ASP A 312 6.89 24.28 -21.61
C ASP A 312 7.89 24.08 -20.46
N LYS A 313 8.52 22.90 -20.35
CA LYS A 313 9.57 22.62 -19.35
C LYS A 313 10.99 22.69 -19.91
N LYS A 314 11.18 23.30 -21.08
CA LYS A 314 12.49 23.54 -21.71
C LYS A 314 12.87 25.03 -21.80
N ALA A 315 12.21 25.88 -21.04
CA ALA A 315 12.72 27.20 -20.69
C ALA A 315 12.69 27.28 -19.16
N ASP A 316 13.80 27.75 -18.60
CA ASP A 316 14.14 27.91 -17.17
C ASP A 316 14.90 26.74 -16.51
#